data_AF-A0A6I6UL83-F1
#
_entry.id   AF-A0A6I6UL83-F1
#
_cell.length_a   1.000
_cell.length_b   1.000
_cell.length_c   1.000
_cell.angle_alpha   90.00
_cell.angle_beta   90.00
_cell.angle_gamma   90.00
#
_symmetry.space_group_name_H-M   'P 1'
#
loop_
_entity.id
_entity.type
_entity.pdbx_description
1 polymer ?
#
loop_
_entity_poly.entity_id
_entity_poly.type
_entity_poly.pdbx_seq_one_letter_code
_entity_poly.pdbx_strand_id
1 'polypeptide(L)'
;MDFTSPTSEEMEQWMLDENDIVCTKDGWVNYCEKDNKAIWGRSGHFKNVGFFSSYERNYEYDTGEQLTFRTFGFLGKIFPMDDGRVWEIVN
;
A
#
# COMPACT_ATOMS: atom_id res chain seq x y z
N MET A 1 10.60 -19.67 -2.44
CA MET A 1 9.19 -19.25 -2.46
C MET A 1 8.67 -19.42 -1.06
N ASP A 2 8.49 -18.30 -0.36
CA ASP A 2 7.86 -18.33 0.95
C ASP A 2 6.35 -18.25 0.72
N PHE A 3 5.65 -19.34 1.01
CA PHE A 3 4.21 -19.45 0.75
C PHE A 3 3.36 -18.83 1.87
N THR A 4 4.00 -18.16 2.83
CA THR A 4 3.35 -17.70 4.06
C THR A 4 3.15 -16.19 4.13
N SER A 5 4.00 -15.38 3.49
CA SER A 5 3.85 -13.92 3.48
C SER A 5 3.03 -13.43 2.28
N PRO A 6 2.09 -12.48 2.47
CA PRO A 6 1.45 -11.79 1.36
C PRO A 6 2.46 -11.14 0.40
N THR A 7 2.19 -11.24 -0.89
CA THR A 7 2.94 -10.59 -1.98
C THR A 7 2.68 -9.09 -2.02
N SER A 8 3.52 -8.35 -2.76
CA SER A 8 3.30 -6.92 -2.96
C SER A 8 1.97 -6.60 -3.65
N GLU A 9 1.52 -7.47 -4.57
CA GLU A 9 0.26 -7.28 -5.29
C GLU A 9 -0.94 -7.52 -4.36
N GLU A 10 -0.90 -8.56 -3.53
CA GLU A 10 -1.95 -8.84 -2.54
C GLU A 10 -2.05 -7.71 -1.50
N MET A 11 -0.91 -7.19 -1.02
CA MET A 11 -0.89 -6.06 -0.09
C MET A 11 -1.34 -4.76 -0.74
N GLU A 12 -0.98 -4.53 -2.00
CA GLU A 12 -1.45 -3.36 -2.76
C GLU A 12 -2.95 -3.40 -2.94
N GLN A 13 -3.50 -4.53 -3.40
CA GLN A 13 -4.94 -4.67 -3.62
C GLN A 13 -5.71 -4.50 -2.31
N TRP A 14 -5.28 -5.18 -1.24
CA TRP A 14 -5.90 -5.04 0.08
C TRP A 14 -5.90 -3.59 0.57
N MET A 15 -4.80 -2.87 0.39
CA MET A 15 -4.69 -1.47 0.81
C MET A 15 -5.59 -0.54 -0.02
N LEU A 16 -5.70 -0.76 -1.33
CA LEU A 16 -6.64 0.00 -2.18
C LEU A 16 -8.08 -0.21 -1.71
N ASP A 17 -8.46 -1.47 -1.46
CA ASP A 17 -9.80 -1.85 -1.03
C ASP A 17 -10.13 -1.27 0.36
N GLU A 18 -9.22 -1.39 1.33
CA GLU A 18 -9.42 -0.92 2.71
C GLU A 18 -9.51 0.62 2.80
N ASN A 19 -8.90 1.35 1.86
CA ASN A 19 -8.83 2.82 1.89
C ASN A 19 -9.71 3.49 0.84
N ASP A 20 -10.63 2.75 0.19
CA ASP A 20 -11.53 3.23 -0.85
C ASP A 20 -10.78 3.97 -1.99
N ILE A 21 -9.62 3.44 -2.40
CA ILE A 21 -8.82 3.99 -3.49
C ILE A 21 -9.18 3.25 -4.78
N VAL A 22 -9.74 3.98 -5.73
CA VAL A 22 -10.10 3.42 -7.03
C VAL A 22 -9.03 3.79 -8.04
N CYS A 23 -8.36 2.79 -8.62
CA CYS A 23 -7.44 2.98 -9.72
C CYS A 23 -8.06 2.41 -11.00
N THR A 24 -8.31 3.28 -11.99
CA THR A 24 -8.77 2.90 -13.32
C THR A 24 -7.62 3.00 -14.32
N LYS A 25 -7.63 2.10 -15.29
CA LYS A 25 -6.66 2.09 -16.38
C LYS A 25 -7.34 2.57 -17.64
N ASP A 26 -7.00 3.78 -18.09
CA ASP A 26 -7.42 4.33 -19.38
C ASP A 26 -6.24 4.32 -20.35
N GLY A 27 -6.19 3.27 -21.18
CA GLY A 27 -5.06 3.01 -22.08
C GLY A 27 -3.75 2.78 -21.32
N TRP A 28 -2.81 3.73 -21.46
CA TRP A 28 -1.50 3.72 -20.80
C TRP A 28 -1.48 4.51 -19.49
N VAL A 29 -2.55 5.22 -19.16
CA VAL A 29 -2.65 6.07 -17.98
C VAL A 29 -3.35 5.30 -16.87
N ASN A 30 -2.67 5.15 -15.73
CA ASN A 30 -3.30 4.68 -14.50
C ASN A 30 -3.77 5.92 -13.72
N TYR A 31 -5.08 6.16 -13.73
CA TYR A 31 -5.70 7.21 -12.93
C TYR A 31 -6.15 6.62 -11.61
N CYS A 32 -5.72 7.21 -10.49
CA CYS A 32 -6.18 6.80 -9.18
C CYS A 32 -6.91 7.97 -8.51
N GLU A 33 -7.95 7.66 -7.75
CA GLU A 33 -8.71 8.62 -6.97
C GLU A 33 -9.01 8.06 -5.58
N LYS A 34 -9.10 8.97 -4.62
CA LYS A 34 -9.59 8.70 -3.27
C LYS A 34 -10.44 9.88 -2.82
N ASP A 35 -11.63 9.62 -2.29
CA ASP A 35 -12.54 10.66 -1.79
C ASP A 35 -12.87 11.75 -2.83
N ASN A 36 -12.99 11.36 -4.11
CA ASN A 36 -13.14 12.24 -5.29
C ASN A 36 -11.97 13.22 -5.53
N LYS A 37 -10.81 12.97 -4.91
CA LYS A 37 -9.57 13.72 -5.17
C LYS A 37 -8.64 12.89 -6.04
N ALA A 38 -8.11 13.52 -7.09
CA ALA A 38 -7.18 12.91 -8.02
C ALA A 38 -5.81 12.68 -7.35
N ILE A 39 -5.31 11.46 -7.45
CA ILE A 39 -3.95 11.09 -7.04
C ILE A 39 -3.05 11.24 -8.25
N TRP A 40 -2.04 12.12 -8.18
CA TRP A 40 -1.07 12.34 -9.25
C TRP A 40 0.23 11.56 -9.02
N GLY A 41 0.61 11.37 -7.76
CA GLY A 41 1.88 10.76 -7.37
C GLY A 41 1.66 9.45 -6.61
N ARG A 42 2.48 8.44 -6.93
CA ARG A 42 2.53 7.17 -6.21
C ARG A 42 3.99 6.75 -6.03
N SER A 43 4.42 6.59 -4.80
CA SER A 43 5.74 6.03 -4.46
C SER A 43 5.59 5.09 -3.28
N GLY A 44 6.57 4.24 -3.00
CA GLY A 44 6.46 3.29 -1.89
C GLY A 44 7.49 2.19 -1.98
N HIS A 45 7.50 1.34 -0.97
CA HIS A 45 8.41 0.20 -0.90
C HIS A 45 7.68 -1.05 -0.39
N PHE A 46 8.22 -2.19 -0.80
CA PHE A 46 7.81 -3.50 -0.33
C PHE A 46 9.04 -4.21 0.20
N LYS A 47 8.90 -4.83 1.37
CA LYS A 47 9.95 -5.63 1.98
C LYS A 47 9.36 -6.97 2.35
N ASN A 48 10.06 -8.04 1.98
CA ASN A 48 9.70 -9.41 2.31
C ASN A 48 10.91 -10.07 2.96
N VAL A 49 10.73 -10.67 4.14
CA VAL A 49 11.80 -11.37 4.87
C VAL A 49 11.48 -12.85 5.12
N GLY A 50 10.62 -13.42 4.26
CA GLY A 50 10.19 -14.81 4.29
C GLY A 50 8.84 -14.97 4.98
N PHE A 51 8.83 -14.93 6.31
CA PHE A 51 7.63 -15.20 7.11
C PHE A 51 6.73 -13.97 7.33
N PHE A 52 7.22 -12.78 7.02
CA PHE A 52 6.42 -11.55 6.97
C PHE A 52 6.80 -10.66 5.80
N SER A 53 5.88 -9.78 5.45
CA SER A 53 6.06 -8.69 4.51
C SER A 53 5.58 -7.37 5.10
N SER A 54 6.19 -6.28 4.68
CA SER A 54 5.75 -4.92 4.99
C SER A 54 5.64 -4.12 3.70
N TYR A 55 4.62 -3.30 3.58
CA TYR A 55 4.35 -2.51 2.39
C TYR A 55 3.97 -1.10 2.79
N GLU A 56 4.72 -0.12 2.28
CA GLU A 56 4.42 1.31 2.39
C GLU A 56 3.99 1.84 1.02
N ARG A 57 2.93 2.64 1.00
CA ARG A 57 2.52 3.38 -0.17
C ARG A 57 2.25 4.83 0.19
N ASN A 58 2.96 5.72 -0.48
CA ASN A 58 2.77 7.16 -0.43
C ASN A 58 1.99 7.60 -1.67
N TYR A 59 0.94 8.36 -1.43
CA TYR A 59 0.08 8.97 -2.43
C TYR A 59 0.19 10.47 -2.34
N GLU A 60 0.21 11.13 -3.48
CA GLU A 60 0.17 12.58 -3.55
C GLU A 60 -1.04 13.02 -4.37
N TYR A 61 -1.88 13.85 -3.75
CA TYR A 61 -3.01 14.50 -4.41
C TYR A 61 -2.56 15.69 -5.24
N ASP A 62 -3.33 16.04 -6.26
CA ASP A 62 -3.06 17.18 -7.14
C ASP A 62 -2.88 18.52 -6.39
N THR A 63 -3.49 18.63 -5.21
CA THR A 63 -3.32 19.75 -4.25
C THR A 63 -1.96 19.79 -3.55
N GLY A 64 -1.14 18.74 -3.68
CA GLY A 64 0.12 18.54 -2.95
C GLY A 64 -0.05 17.87 -1.58
N GLU A 65 -1.28 17.57 -1.15
CA GLU A 65 -1.54 16.78 0.07
C GLU A 65 -1.01 15.35 -0.10
N GLN A 66 -0.31 14.84 0.92
CA GLN A 66 0.27 13.49 0.91
C GLN A 66 -0.45 12.57 1.89
N LEU A 67 -0.65 11.33 1.47
CA LEU A 67 -1.15 10.23 2.30
C LEU A 67 -0.15 9.09 2.29
N THR A 68 0.10 8.51 3.46
CA THR A 68 0.94 7.33 3.62
C THR A 68 0.11 6.21 4.20
N PHE A 69 0.10 5.06 3.53
CA PHE A 69 -0.48 3.83 4.04
C PHE A 69 0.63 2.83 4.29
N ARG A 70 0.58 2.20 5.47
CA ARG A 70 1.53 1.17 5.89
C ARG A 70 0.76 -0.07 6.26
N THR A 71 1.24 -1.20 5.77
CA THR A 71 0.58 -2.49 5.96
C THR A 71 1.59 -3.57 6.30
N PHE A 72 1.15 -4.53 7.10
CA PHE A 72 1.96 -5.65 7.55
C PHE A 72 1.28 -6.97 7.21
N GLY A 73 2.02 -7.84 6.54
CA GLY A 73 1.60 -9.15 6.08
C GLY A 73 2.26 -10.25 6.89
N PHE A 74 1.49 -11.15 7.48
CA PHE A 74 2.00 -12.29 8.24
C PHE A 74 1.07 -13.49 8.13
N LEU A 75 1.63 -14.65 7.77
CA LEU A 75 0.88 -15.91 7.62
C LEU A 75 -0.42 -15.77 6.79
N GLY A 76 -0.31 -15.11 5.64
CA GLY A 76 -1.42 -14.90 4.70
C GLY A 76 -2.44 -13.86 5.14
N LYS A 77 -2.23 -13.18 6.28
CA LYS A 77 -3.10 -12.10 6.76
C LYS A 77 -2.43 -10.75 6.54
N ILE A 78 -3.23 -9.73 6.26
CA ILE A 78 -2.78 -8.35 6.05
C ILE A 78 -3.45 -7.48 7.12
N PHE A 79 -2.68 -6.59 7.73
CA PHE A 79 -3.13 -5.68 8.77
C PHE A 79 -2.71 -4.25 8.44
N PRO A 80 -3.57 -3.25 8.71
CA PRO A 80 -3.14 -1.86 8.68
C PRO A 80 -2.12 -1.63 9.80
N MET A 81 -1.15 -0.77 9.55
CA MET A 81 -0.25 -0.31 10.59
C MET A 81 -0.21 1.20 10.64
N ASP A 82 -0.39 1.69 11.85
CA ASP A 82 -0.15 3.09 12.18
C ASP A 82 1.34 3.33 12.47
N ASP A 83 1.71 4.60 12.44
CA ASP A 83 3.05 5.05 12.82
C ASP A 83 3.37 4.64 14.26
N GLY A 84 4.51 3.96 14.44
CA GLY A 84 4.93 3.55 15.76
C GLY A 84 6.04 2.50 15.77
N ARG A 85 6.39 2.05 16.98
CA ARG A 85 7.53 1.16 17.24
C ARG A 85 7.53 -0.14 16.44
N VAL A 86 6.35 -0.66 16.09
CA VAL A 86 6.23 -1.90 15.32
C VAL A 86 6.70 -1.69 13.88
N TRP A 87 6.35 -0.55 13.26
CA TRP A 87 6.81 -0.20 11.92
C TRP A 87 8.33 -0.09 11.83
N GLU A 88 8.95 0.59 12.81
CA GLU A 88 10.41 0.77 12.89
C GLU A 88 11.19 -0.54 13.01
N ILE A 89 10.56 -1.61 13.48
CA ILE A 89 11.20 -2.93 13.61
C ILE A 89 11.14 -3.71 12.29
N VAL A 90 10.02 -3.59 11.57
CA VAL A 90 9.79 -4.39 10.35
C VAL A 90 10.34 -3.74 9.09
N ASN A 91 10.53 -2.42 9.11
CA ASN A 91 11.02 -1.64 7.98
C ASN A 91 12.46 -1.15 8.17
#